data_AF-A0AAP0R3H7-F1
#
_entry.id   AF-A0AAP0R3H7-F1
#
_cell.length_a   1.000
_cell.length_b   1.000
_cell.length_c   1.000
_cell.angle_alpha   90.00
_cell.angle_beta   90.00
_cell.angle_gamma   90.00
#
_symmetry.space_group_name_H-M   'P 1'
#
loop_
_entity.id
_entity.type
_entity.pdbx_description
1 polymer ?
#
loop_
_entity_poly.entity_id
_entity_poly.type
_entity_poly.pdbx_seq_one_letter_code
_entity_poly.pdbx_strand_id
1 'polypeptide(L)'
;MTDVADDAKDIESLYEFGERLNEAKDKSQNVSDYEGIIEAAKGSIKAKQLAAQLIPRFFKFFPNLSDKAVDTHLDLCEEEELGVRVQAIRGLPLFCKDTPEYVSKIVDILAQLLTAEENVERDAVHKALMSLLRQDVKASLTALFKHMGSGDEPSPDEIVREKVLSFVRDKVFPLKTELLKPQEQMERHITDLIKKSLADVTGAEFTIFMDFIKSLSIFGEKAPQERVKELTEIIEGQADLNAQFDVSDADHIHRLISCLYMAVPFFMRGASNSKFLSYLNKHILPVFDQLPEERKLDLLKNLAESSPYTMPQDSRQILPSIVQLLKKYMPRRKTGEEMNFTYVECLLYTFHHLSHKAPNATNSLCGYKIVTGQPSDRLGEDFSEYYKDFTERLSSVEELARATMKKLTQGLAEHNKAMAAAKSDEAKNNIKTVRACFMKSGKIR
;
A
#
# COMPACT_ATOMS: atom_id res chain seq x y z
N MET A 1 -3.70 -2.48 -59.48
CA MET A 1 -4.19 -3.83 -59.85
C MET A 1 -3.09 -4.89 -59.70
N THR A 2 -1.81 -4.54 -59.89
CA THR A 2 -0.67 -5.41 -59.61
C THR A 2 -0.49 -5.68 -58.10
N ASP A 3 -0.54 -4.66 -57.25
CA ASP A 3 -0.38 -4.83 -55.79
C ASP A 3 -1.42 -5.79 -55.17
N VAL A 4 -2.69 -5.68 -55.58
CA VAL A 4 -3.77 -6.55 -55.06
C VAL A 4 -3.60 -8.02 -55.49
N ALA A 5 -2.96 -8.25 -56.64
CA ALA A 5 -2.74 -9.61 -57.16
C ALA A 5 -1.53 -10.28 -56.50
N ASP A 6 -0.48 -9.52 -56.15
CA ASP A 6 0.66 -10.03 -55.39
C ASP A 6 0.28 -10.22 -53.91
N ASP A 7 -0.52 -9.32 -53.32
CA ASP A 7 -1.07 -9.49 -51.97
C ASP A 7 -1.86 -10.81 -51.80
N ALA A 8 -2.62 -11.21 -52.82
CA ALA A 8 -3.39 -12.44 -52.79
C ALA A 8 -2.50 -13.70 -52.84
N LYS A 9 -1.40 -13.66 -53.62
CA LYS A 9 -0.43 -14.76 -53.71
C LYS A 9 0.36 -14.95 -52.43
N ASP A 10 0.74 -13.85 -51.76
CA ASP A 10 1.47 -13.91 -50.49
C ASP A 10 0.60 -14.56 -49.39
N ILE A 11 -0.69 -14.25 -49.37
CA ILE A 11 -1.66 -14.84 -48.44
C ILE A 11 -1.87 -16.33 -48.73
N GLU A 12 -2.03 -16.71 -50.00
CA GLU A 12 -2.18 -18.12 -50.41
C GLU A 12 -0.94 -18.93 -50.02
N SER A 13 0.26 -18.39 -50.29
CA SER A 13 1.53 -19.01 -49.90
C SER A 13 1.64 -19.21 -48.39
N LEU A 14 1.21 -18.24 -47.58
CA LEU A 14 1.17 -18.36 -46.13
C LEU A 14 0.25 -19.48 -45.64
N TYR A 15 -0.91 -19.66 -46.26
CA TYR A 15 -1.80 -20.78 -45.95
C TYR A 15 -1.14 -22.12 -46.31
N GLU A 16 -0.53 -22.22 -47.49
CA GLU A 16 0.19 -23.43 -47.90
C GLU A 16 1.34 -23.78 -46.95
N PHE A 17 2.17 -22.80 -46.57
CA PHE A 17 3.24 -23.00 -45.59
C PHE A 17 2.67 -23.52 -44.26
N GLY A 18 1.59 -22.90 -43.78
CA GLY A 18 0.92 -23.30 -42.55
C GLY A 18 0.34 -24.71 -42.61
N GLU A 19 -0.28 -25.10 -43.72
CA GLU A 19 -0.83 -26.44 -43.94
C GLU A 19 0.27 -27.50 -44.00
N ARG A 20 1.31 -27.28 -44.81
CA ARG A 20 2.46 -28.21 -44.89
C ARG A 20 3.12 -28.42 -43.54
N LEU A 21 3.32 -27.35 -42.75
CA LEU A 21 3.85 -27.46 -41.40
C LEU A 21 2.89 -28.20 -40.45
N ASN A 22 1.58 -28.00 -40.56
CA ASN A 22 0.62 -28.71 -39.72
C ASN A 22 0.63 -30.22 -40.01
N GLU A 23 0.62 -30.60 -41.29
CA GLU A 23 0.59 -32.00 -41.76
C GLU A 23 1.93 -32.73 -41.61
N ALA A 24 3.04 -31.99 -41.54
CA ALA A 24 4.36 -32.56 -41.36
C ALA A 24 4.46 -33.39 -40.07
N LYS A 25 4.93 -34.64 -40.22
CA LYS A 25 5.24 -35.56 -39.11
C LYS A 25 6.37 -35.00 -38.25
N ASP A 26 7.44 -34.56 -38.90
CA ASP A 26 8.54 -33.82 -38.28
C ASP A 26 8.57 -32.41 -38.87
N LYS A 27 8.13 -31.44 -38.08
CA LYS A 27 8.06 -30.03 -38.48
C LYS A 27 9.43 -29.43 -38.70
N SER A 28 10.45 -29.88 -37.96
CA SER A 28 11.80 -29.33 -38.00
C SER A 28 12.48 -29.44 -39.37
N GLN A 29 12.03 -30.37 -40.22
CA GLN A 29 12.55 -30.56 -41.58
C GLN A 29 12.04 -29.50 -42.58
N ASN A 30 10.98 -28.76 -42.25
CA ASN A 30 10.33 -27.82 -43.16
C ASN A 30 10.82 -26.39 -42.89
N VAL A 31 12.14 -26.22 -42.82
CA VAL A 31 12.78 -24.93 -42.48
C VAL A 31 12.38 -23.84 -43.47
N SER A 32 12.37 -24.15 -44.78
CA SER A 32 12.01 -23.19 -45.83
C SER A 32 10.59 -22.65 -45.70
N ASP A 33 9.64 -23.50 -45.26
CA ASP A 33 8.26 -23.07 -45.07
C ASP A 33 8.14 -22.12 -43.88
N TYR A 34 8.89 -22.36 -42.80
CA TYR A 34 8.94 -21.44 -41.67
C TYR A 34 9.66 -20.13 -41.99
N GLU A 35 10.75 -20.18 -42.75
CA GLU A 35 11.41 -18.96 -43.27
C GLU A 35 10.48 -18.16 -44.18
N GLY A 36 9.72 -18.84 -45.04
CA GLY A 36 8.70 -18.21 -45.88
C GLY A 36 7.63 -17.48 -45.07
N ILE A 37 7.17 -18.07 -43.96
CA ILE A 37 6.25 -17.41 -43.02
C ILE A 37 6.86 -16.16 -42.39
N ILE A 38 8.13 -16.24 -41.97
CA ILE A 38 8.85 -15.09 -41.39
C ILE A 38 9.01 -13.97 -42.43
N GLU A 39 9.40 -14.28 -43.67
CA GLU A 39 9.58 -13.25 -44.70
C GLU A 39 8.25 -12.60 -45.11
N ALA A 40 7.16 -13.35 -45.14
CA ALA A 40 5.83 -12.81 -45.46
C ALA A 40 5.33 -11.78 -44.41
N ALA A 41 5.94 -11.70 -43.23
CA ALA A 41 5.68 -10.64 -42.26
C ALA A 41 6.09 -9.23 -42.74
N LYS A 42 6.78 -9.11 -43.88
CA LYS A 42 7.13 -7.84 -44.52
C LYS A 42 6.17 -7.44 -45.65
N GLY A 43 5.19 -8.30 -45.95
CA GLY A 43 4.24 -8.10 -47.05
C GLY A 43 3.04 -7.22 -46.68
N SER A 44 1.90 -7.51 -47.31
CA SER A 44 0.64 -6.79 -47.13
C SER A 44 0.11 -6.84 -45.68
N ILE A 45 -0.78 -5.92 -45.30
CA ILE A 45 -1.41 -5.88 -43.96
C ILE A 45 -2.01 -7.25 -43.57
N LYS A 46 -2.67 -7.93 -44.51
CA LYS A 46 -3.26 -9.25 -44.28
C LYS A 46 -2.19 -10.34 -44.14
N ALA A 47 -1.12 -10.28 -44.93
CA ALA A 47 0.01 -11.18 -44.79
C ALA A 47 0.68 -11.01 -43.42
N LYS A 48 0.91 -9.77 -42.96
CA LYS A 48 1.42 -9.46 -41.61
C LYS A 48 0.54 -10.04 -40.50
N GLN A 49 -0.78 -9.85 -40.60
CA GLN A 49 -1.74 -10.40 -39.62
C GLN A 49 -1.74 -11.94 -39.59
N LEU A 50 -1.56 -12.59 -40.73
CA LEU A 50 -1.51 -14.05 -40.81
C LEU A 50 -0.15 -14.57 -40.33
N ALA A 51 0.95 -13.92 -40.71
CA ALA A 51 2.30 -14.22 -40.22
C ALA A 51 2.37 -14.11 -38.69
N ALA A 52 1.79 -13.06 -38.09
CA ALA A 52 1.67 -12.89 -36.64
C ALA A 52 0.97 -14.06 -35.92
N GLN A 53 0.16 -14.86 -36.62
CA GLN A 53 -0.45 -16.07 -36.05
C GLN A 53 0.42 -17.30 -36.20
N LEU A 54 1.13 -17.41 -37.33
CA LEU A 54 1.88 -18.60 -37.72
C LEU A 54 3.30 -18.64 -37.15
N ILE A 55 3.99 -17.50 -37.09
CA ILE A 55 5.35 -17.38 -36.53
C ILE A 55 5.44 -18.01 -35.13
N PRO A 56 4.65 -17.57 -34.14
CA PRO A 56 4.78 -18.11 -32.79
C PRO A 56 4.24 -19.54 -32.66
N ARG A 57 3.33 -19.96 -33.55
CA ARG A 57 2.72 -21.30 -33.54
C ARG A 57 3.74 -22.40 -33.84
N PHE A 58 4.68 -22.15 -34.73
CA PHE A 58 5.68 -23.14 -35.15
C PHE A 58 7.08 -22.92 -34.56
N PHE A 59 7.27 -21.82 -33.80
CA PHE A 59 8.53 -21.39 -33.23
C PHE A 59 9.40 -22.51 -32.62
N LYS A 60 8.82 -23.33 -31.73
CA LYS A 60 9.55 -24.36 -30.98
C LYS A 60 10.27 -25.41 -31.86
N PHE A 61 9.84 -25.57 -33.11
CA PHE A 61 10.40 -26.58 -34.01
C PHE A 61 11.66 -26.08 -34.74
N PHE A 62 11.97 -24.79 -34.65
CA PHE A 62 13.03 -24.14 -35.43
C PHE A 62 13.97 -23.30 -34.54
N PRO A 63 14.70 -23.91 -33.59
CA PRO A 63 15.58 -23.18 -32.68
C PRO A 63 16.67 -22.35 -33.39
N ASN A 64 17.11 -22.78 -34.58
CA ASN A 64 18.10 -22.06 -35.38
C ASN A 64 17.56 -20.74 -35.97
N LEU A 65 16.25 -20.55 -35.98
CA LEU A 65 15.58 -19.35 -36.49
C LEU A 65 14.96 -18.52 -35.37
N SER A 66 15.24 -18.83 -34.10
CA SER A 66 14.57 -18.22 -32.96
C SER A 66 14.76 -16.70 -32.90
N ASP A 67 15.99 -16.21 -33.05
CA ASP A 67 16.27 -14.77 -33.01
C ASP A 67 15.52 -14.04 -34.13
N LYS A 68 15.65 -14.54 -35.37
CA LYS A 68 14.96 -13.99 -36.53
C LYS A 68 13.44 -13.98 -36.35
N ALA A 69 12.87 -15.06 -35.83
CA ALA A 69 11.42 -15.18 -35.61
C ALA A 69 10.92 -14.23 -34.52
N VAL A 70 11.66 -14.11 -33.40
CA VAL A 70 11.31 -13.18 -32.33
C VAL A 70 11.43 -11.74 -32.82
N ASP A 71 12.57 -11.34 -33.39
CA ASP A 71 12.80 -9.97 -33.85
C ASP A 71 11.75 -9.55 -34.88
N THR A 72 11.49 -10.39 -35.89
CA THR A 72 10.45 -10.12 -36.89
C THR A 72 9.06 -9.98 -36.24
N HIS A 73 8.77 -10.76 -35.20
CA HIS A 73 7.47 -10.66 -34.51
C HIS A 73 7.37 -9.43 -33.61
N LEU A 74 8.50 -8.92 -33.10
CA LEU A 74 8.54 -7.65 -32.38
C LEU A 74 8.33 -6.48 -33.32
N ASP A 75 8.91 -6.51 -34.53
CA ASP A 75 8.61 -5.51 -35.56
C ASP A 75 7.09 -5.43 -35.84
N LEU A 76 6.40 -6.58 -35.89
CA LEU A 76 4.94 -6.63 -36.04
C LEU A 76 4.17 -6.02 -34.86
N CYS A 77 4.75 -5.99 -33.66
CA CYS A 77 4.16 -5.33 -32.49
C CYS A 77 4.29 -3.79 -32.56
N GLU A 78 5.14 -3.26 -33.44
CA GLU A 78 5.40 -1.83 -33.61
C GLU A 78 4.81 -1.25 -34.92
N GLU A 79 4.10 -2.08 -35.69
CA GLU A 79 3.48 -1.68 -36.96
C GLU A 79 2.45 -0.54 -36.82
N GLU A 80 2.32 0.31 -37.83
CA GLU A 80 1.35 1.43 -37.80
C GLU A 80 -0.10 0.94 -37.72
N GLU A 81 -0.40 -0.20 -38.35
CA GLU A 81 -1.73 -0.75 -38.39
C GLU A 81 -2.13 -1.46 -37.10
N LEU A 82 -3.15 -0.91 -36.42
CA LEU A 82 -3.66 -1.42 -35.14
C LEU A 82 -4.03 -2.91 -35.21
N GLY A 83 -4.63 -3.34 -36.32
CA GLY A 83 -5.01 -4.74 -36.51
C GLY A 83 -3.82 -5.69 -36.54
N VAL A 84 -2.67 -5.24 -37.04
CA VAL A 84 -1.42 -6.03 -37.07
C VAL A 84 -0.84 -6.12 -35.66
N ARG A 85 -0.66 -4.98 -34.97
CA ARG A 85 -0.13 -4.95 -33.60
C ARG A 85 -0.94 -5.81 -32.65
N VAL A 86 -2.27 -5.66 -32.65
CA VAL A 86 -3.19 -6.45 -31.81
C VAL A 86 -3.02 -7.95 -32.08
N GLN A 87 -2.84 -8.35 -33.34
CA GLN A 87 -2.68 -9.75 -33.70
C GLN A 87 -1.31 -10.30 -33.27
N ALA A 88 -0.25 -9.50 -33.42
CA ALA A 88 1.09 -9.84 -32.95
C ALA A 88 1.12 -9.99 -31.42
N ILE A 89 0.53 -9.04 -30.67
CA ILE A 89 0.44 -9.08 -29.21
C ILE A 89 -0.28 -10.33 -28.72
N ARG A 90 -1.39 -10.73 -29.38
CA ARG A 90 -2.12 -11.97 -29.04
C ARG A 90 -1.28 -13.23 -29.31
N GLY A 91 -0.34 -13.16 -30.24
CA GLY A 91 0.59 -14.25 -30.56
C GLY A 91 1.73 -14.40 -29.56
N LEU A 92 2.10 -13.34 -28.83
CA LEU A 92 3.26 -13.33 -27.93
C LEU A 92 3.27 -14.50 -26.91
N PRO A 93 2.16 -14.84 -26.21
CA PRO A 93 2.18 -15.97 -25.28
C PRO A 93 2.48 -17.33 -25.93
N LEU A 94 2.24 -17.49 -27.23
CA LEU A 94 2.43 -18.75 -27.92
C LEU A 94 3.91 -19.12 -28.09
N PHE A 95 4.82 -18.13 -28.15
CA PHE A 95 6.26 -18.40 -28.09
C PHE A 95 6.58 -19.24 -26.86
N CYS A 96 6.03 -18.86 -25.71
CA CYS A 96 6.40 -19.45 -24.43
C CYS A 96 5.83 -20.86 -24.20
N LYS A 97 4.77 -21.30 -24.91
CA LYS A 97 3.99 -22.51 -24.58
C LYS A 97 4.84 -23.77 -24.35
N ASP A 98 5.88 -23.94 -25.16
CA ASP A 98 6.83 -25.05 -25.06
C ASP A 98 8.29 -24.56 -24.97
N THR A 99 8.51 -23.26 -24.77
CA THR A 99 9.82 -22.63 -24.58
C THR A 99 9.78 -21.68 -23.37
N PRO A 100 9.70 -22.22 -22.14
CA PRO A 100 9.51 -21.43 -20.93
C PRO A 100 10.63 -20.41 -20.67
N GLU A 101 11.83 -20.62 -21.22
CA GLU A 101 12.95 -19.70 -21.16
C GLU A 101 12.65 -18.32 -21.77
N TYR A 102 11.67 -18.22 -22.68
CA TYR A 102 11.25 -16.94 -23.28
C TYR A 102 10.25 -16.17 -22.41
N VAL A 103 9.64 -16.79 -21.38
CA VAL A 103 8.59 -16.15 -20.57
C VAL A 103 9.05 -14.80 -20.03
N SER A 104 10.24 -14.73 -19.44
CA SER A 104 10.73 -13.47 -18.88
C SER A 104 10.91 -12.39 -19.93
N LYS A 105 11.41 -12.72 -21.13
CA LYS A 105 11.61 -11.75 -22.22
C LYS A 105 10.28 -11.25 -22.76
N ILE A 106 9.33 -12.16 -22.99
CA ILE A 106 8.02 -11.80 -23.55
C ILE A 106 7.17 -11.01 -22.55
N VAL A 107 7.24 -11.33 -21.24
CA VAL A 107 6.53 -10.55 -20.21
C VAL A 107 7.10 -9.13 -20.09
N ASP A 108 8.42 -8.97 -20.20
CA ASP A 108 9.08 -7.65 -20.17
C ASP A 108 8.57 -6.76 -21.33
N ILE A 109 8.49 -7.32 -22.53
CA ILE A 109 7.95 -6.64 -23.72
C ILE A 109 6.48 -6.27 -23.51
N LEU A 110 5.65 -7.21 -23.04
CA LEU A 110 4.24 -6.95 -22.77
C LEU A 110 4.03 -5.89 -21.68
N ALA A 111 4.92 -5.82 -20.69
CA ALA A 111 4.87 -4.78 -19.66
C ALA A 111 5.09 -3.39 -20.24
N GLN A 112 6.03 -3.23 -21.17
CA GLN A 112 6.25 -1.97 -21.90
C GLN A 112 5.01 -1.60 -22.74
N LEU A 113 4.37 -2.59 -23.38
CA LEU A 113 3.15 -2.40 -24.18
C LEU A 113 1.88 -2.07 -23.36
N LEU A 114 1.92 -2.15 -22.03
CA LEU A 114 0.81 -1.67 -21.19
C LEU A 114 0.55 -0.16 -21.34
N THR A 115 1.52 0.57 -21.87
CA THR A 115 1.43 2.01 -22.13
C THR A 115 0.63 2.36 -23.40
N ALA A 116 0.22 1.36 -24.20
CA ALA A 116 -0.53 1.58 -25.43
C ALA A 116 -1.77 2.47 -25.23
N GLU A 117 -1.96 3.46 -26.10
CA GLU A 117 -3.06 4.43 -25.97
C GLU A 117 -4.42 3.77 -26.27
N GLU A 118 -4.44 2.93 -27.31
CA GLU A 118 -5.62 2.28 -27.84
C GLU A 118 -6.17 1.21 -26.89
N ASN A 119 -7.47 1.28 -26.57
CA ASN A 119 -8.11 0.37 -25.63
C ASN A 119 -8.07 -1.10 -26.09
N VAL A 120 -8.23 -1.33 -27.40
CA VAL A 120 -8.24 -2.68 -27.98
C VAL A 120 -6.86 -3.33 -27.87
N GLU A 121 -5.81 -2.54 -28.04
CA GLU A 121 -4.42 -2.96 -27.88
C GLU A 121 -4.11 -3.27 -26.42
N ARG A 122 -4.46 -2.39 -25.48
CA ARG A 122 -4.33 -2.66 -24.05
C ARG A 122 -5.08 -3.91 -23.58
N ASP A 123 -6.28 -4.15 -24.10
CA ASP A 123 -7.03 -5.38 -23.79
C ASP A 123 -6.30 -6.63 -24.31
N ALA A 124 -5.69 -6.56 -25.49
CA ALA A 124 -4.85 -7.64 -26.01
C ALA A 124 -3.62 -7.89 -25.11
N VAL A 125 -2.93 -6.84 -24.67
CA VAL A 125 -1.79 -6.92 -23.74
C VAL A 125 -2.21 -7.56 -22.42
N HIS A 126 -3.32 -7.10 -21.82
CA HIS A 126 -3.85 -7.67 -20.59
C HIS A 126 -4.14 -9.17 -20.73
N LYS A 127 -4.77 -9.59 -21.83
CA LYS A 127 -5.07 -11.01 -22.09
C LYS A 127 -3.79 -11.83 -22.28
N ALA A 128 -2.80 -11.28 -23.00
CA ALA A 128 -1.51 -11.93 -23.22
C ALA A 128 -0.75 -12.14 -21.89
N LEU A 129 -0.62 -11.09 -21.06
CA LEU A 129 -0.01 -11.17 -19.72
C LEU A 129 -0.74 -12.18 -18.83
N MET A 130 -2.08 -12.17 -18.83
CA MET A 130 -2.86 -13.13 -18.06
C MET A 130 -2.69 -14.57 -18.55
N SER A 131 -2.42 -14.79 -19.83
CA SER A 131 -2.08 -16.12 -20.37
C SER A 131 -0.72 -16.58 -19.84
N LEU A 132 0.29 -15.71 -19.88
CA LEU A 132 1.64 -16.03 -19.38
C LEU A 132 1.68 -16.24 -17.87
N LEU A 133 0.95 -15.42 -17.10
CA LEU A 133 0.78 -15.62 -15.66
C LEU A 133 0.19 -17.00 -15.34
N ARG A 134 -0.77 -17.49 -16.11
CA ARG A 134 -1.33 -18.83 -15.91
C ARG A 134 -0.39 -19.94 -16.35
N GLN A 135 0.53 -19.66 -17.26
CA GLN A 135 1.52 -20.61 -17.72
C GLN A 135 2.68 -20.74 -16.74
N ASP A 136 3.27 -19.62 -16.33
CA ASP A 136 4.35 -19.55 -15.33
C ASP A 136 4.18 -18.27 -14.49
N VAL A 137 3.51 -18.43 -13.35
CA VAL A 137 3.20 -17.35 -12.41
C VAL A 137 4.50 -16.75 -11.86
N LYS A 138 5.49 -17.58 -11.55
CA LYS A 138 6.71 -17.15 -10.88
C LYS A 138 7.60 -16.34 -11.81
N ALA A 139 7.87 -16.84 -13.01
CA ALA A 139 8.66 -16.11 -14.00
C ALA A 139 7.96 -14.81 -14.42
N SER A 140 6.64 -14.86 -14.64
CA SER A 140 5.87 -13.69 -15.06
C SER A 140 5.83 -12.60 -13.98
N LEU A 141 5.56 -12.95 -12.72
CA LEU A 141 5.59 -11.96 -11.63
C LEU A 141 7.00 -11.40 -11.44
N THR A 142 8.03 -12.26 -11.50
CA THR A 142 9.42 -11.81 -11.39
C THR A 142 9.75 -10.78 -12.47
N ALA A 143 9.34 -11.02 -13.72
CA ALA A 143 9.56 -10.09 -14.82
C ALA A 143 8.76 -8.79 -14.65
N LEU A 144 7.46 -8.86 -14.33
CA LEU A 144 6.63 -7.67 -14.09
C LEU A 144 7.21 -6.78 -12.98
N PHE A 145 7.67 -7.37 -11.89
CA PHE A 145 8.22 -6.61 -10.76
C PHE A 145 9.57 -5.95 -11.05
N LYS A 146 10.28 -6.31 -12.14
CA LYS A 146 11.47 -5.54 -12.58
C LYS A 146 11.10 -4.12 -12.98
N HIS A 147 9.93 -3.91 -13.58
CA HIS A 147 9.43 -2.57 -13.95
C HIS A 147 8.95 -1.75 -12.75
N MET A 148 8.75 -2.38 -11.58
CA MET A 148 8.57 -1.66 -10.32
C MET A 148 9.89 -1.17 -9.75
N GLY A 149 11.03 -1.54 -10.33
CA GLY A 149 12.34 -1.23 -9.79
C GLY A 149 12.60 -1.83 -8.40
N SER A 150 13.81 -1.60 -7.94
CA SER A 150 14.28 -1.95 -6.61
C SER A 150 15.31 -0.92 -6.15
N GLY A 151 15.74 -0.98 -4.89
CA GLY A 151 16.74 -0.05 -4.36
C GLY A 151 18.06 -0.04 -5.17
N ASP A 152 18.41 -1.15 -5.81
CA ASP A 152 19.64 -1.28 -6.61
C ASP A 152 19.43 -0.97 -8.10
N GLU A 153 18.20 -1.09 -8.59
CA GLU A 153 17.82 -0.90 -10.00
C GLU A 153 16.49 -0.12 -10.05
N PRO A 154 16.51 1.22 -10.05
CA PRO A 154 15.29 2.02 -10.14
C PRO A 154 14.57 1.78 -11.47
N SER A 155 13.25 1.97 -11.49
CA SER A 155 12.49 1.81 -12.72
C SER A 155 12.95 2.85 -13.76
N PRO A 156 13.22 2.45 -15.01
CA PRO A 156 13.66 3.37 -16.05
C PRO A 156 12.52 4.26 -16.56
N ASP A 157 11.25 3.88 -16.36
CA ASP A 157 10.08 4.55 -16.91
C ASP A 157 8.91 4.54 -15.91
N GLU A 158 8.60 5.73 -15.40
CA GLU A 158 7.56 5.93 -14.38
C GLU A 158 6.14 5.65 -14.92
N ILE A 159 5.92 5.87 -16.21
CA ILE A 159 4.63 5.57 -16.86
C ILE A 159 4.46 4.05 -16.93
N VAL A 160 5.49 3.32 -17.35
CA VAL A 160 5.47 1.85 -17.37
C VAL A 160 5.25 1.31 -15.96
N ARG A 161 5.98 1.82 -14.97
CA ARG A 161 5.81 1.46 -13.55
C ARG A 161 4.35 1.61 -13.11
N GLU A 162 3.73 2.77 -13.36
CA GLU A 162 2.34 3.02 -13.00
C GLU A 162 1.39 2.01 -13.66
N LYS A 163 1.57 1.74 -14.97
CA LYS A 163 0.71 0.80 -15.71
C LYS A 163 0.87 -0.63 -15.22
N VAL A 164 2.11 -1.07 -14.96
CA VAL A 164 2.38 -2.41 -14.40
C VAL A 164 1.75 -2.51 -13.00
N LEU A 165 1.86 -1.49 -12.16
CA LEU A 165 1.26 -1.51 -10.81
C LEU A 165 -0.26 -1.56 -10.88
N SER A 166 -0.87 -0.79 -11.78
CA SER A 166 -2.32 -0.86 -12.01
C SER A 166 -2.72 -2.25 -12.51
N PHE A 167 -1.98 -2.85 -13.43
CA PHE A 167 -2.27 -4.20 -13.92
C PHE A 167 -2.19 -5.23 -12.79
N VAL A 168 -1.12 -5.21 -11.99
CA VAL A 168 -0.93 -6.12 -10.85
C VAL A 168 -2.06 -5.94 -9.83
N ARG A 169 -2.39 -4.70 -9.48
CA ARG A 169 -3.49 -4.37 -8.55
C ARG A 169 -4.85 -4.85 -9.05
N ASP A 170 -5.15 -4.65 -10.33
CA ASP A 170 -6.50 -4.85 -10.87
C ASP A 170 -6.74 -6.27 -11.40
N LYS A 171 -5.67 -6.98 -11.79
CA LYS A 171 -5.76 -8.30 -12.44
C LYS A 171 -5.14 -9.42 -11.61
N VAL A 172 -4.00 -9.18 -10.99
CA VAL A 172 -3.28 -10.22 -10.23
C VAL A 172 -3.85 -10.34 -8.82
N PHE A 173 -3.96 -9.23 -8.09
CA PHE A 173 -4.37 -9.25 -6.68
C PHE A 173 -5.75 -9.86 -6.44
N PRO A 174 -6.79 -9.59 -7.26
CA PRO A 174 -8.09 -10.23 -7.09
C PRO A 174 -8.07 -11.73 -7.37
N LEU A 175 -7.15 -12.20 -8.21
CA LEU A 175 -7.01 -13.60 -8.62
C LEU A 175 -5.95 -14.37 -7.83
N LYS A 176 -5.45 -13.82 -6.70
CA LYS A 176 -4.37 -14.44 -5.91
C LYS A 176 -4.62 -15.91 -5.54
N THR A 177 -5.86 -16.31 -5.25
CA THR A 177 -6.21 -17.69 -4.88
C THR A 177 -6.19 -18.67 -6.06
N GLU A 178 -6.42 -18.16 -7.28
CA GLU A 178 -6.29 -18.93 -8.52
C GLU A 178 -4.81 -19.05 -8.90
N LEU A 179 -4.10 -17.91 -8.92
CA LEU A 179 -2.76 -17.79 -9.49
C LEU A 179 -1.64 -18.24 -8.55
N LEU A 180 -1.67 -17.88 -7.27
CA LEU A 180 -0.55 -18.14 -6.35
C LEU A 180 -0.60 -19.59 -5.88
N LYS A 181 -0.06 -20.52 -6.69
CA LYS A 181 0.01 -21.95 -6.39
C LYS A 181 1.41 -22.51 -6.69
N PRO A 182 2.01 -23.32 -5.79
CA PRO A 182 1.56 -23.66 -4.44
C PRO A 182 1.48 -22.43 -3.53
N GLN A 183 0.44 -22.34 -2.70
CA GLN A 183 0.03 -21.09 -2.02
C GLN A 183 1.15 -20.44 -1.21
N GLU A 184 1.67 -21.13 -0.19
CA GLU A 184 2.66 -20.57 0.71
C GLU A 184 3.94 -20.12 -0.02
N GLN A 185 4.43 -20.93 -0.96
CA GLN A 185 5.64 -20.63 -1.73
C GLN A 185 5.44 -19.39 -2.62
N MET A 186 4.30 -19.29 -3.29
CA MET A 186 4.00 -18.18 -4.20
C MET A 186 3.64 -16.89 -3.45
N GLU A 187 2.92 -17.00 -2.33
CA GLU A 187 2.68 -15.87 -1.43
C GLU A 187 4.01 -15.34 -0.85
N ARG A 188 4.95 -16.22 -0.49
CA ARG A 188 6.29 -15.79 -0.08
C ARG A 188 7.05 -15.10 -1.21
N HIS A 189 7.02 -15.67 -2.41
CA HIS A 189 7.70 -15.11 -3.56
C HIS A 189 7.22 -13.69 -3.90
N ILE A 190 5.89 -13.47 -3.98
CA ILE A 190 5.36 -12.12 -4.25
C ILE A 190 5.64 -11.15 -3.11
N THR A 191 5.68 -11.64 -1.85
CA THR A 191 6.09 -10.81 -0.71
C THR A 191 7.54 -10.35 -0.86
N ASP A 192 8.46 -11.25 -1.25
CA ASP A 192 9.87 -10.90 -1.46
C ASP A 192 10.03 -9.90 -2.63
N LEU A 193 9.24 -10.04 -3.70
CA LEU A 193 9.22 -9.07 -4.81
C LEU A 193 8.72 -7.70 -4.37
N ILE A 194 7.62 -7.65 -3.61
CA ILE A 194 7.10 -6.39 -3.07
C ILE A 194 8.14 -5.73 -2.17
N LYS A 195 8.75 -6.47 -1.22
CA LYS A 195 9.77 -5.93 -0.32
C LYS A 195 10.94 -5.29 -1.06
N LYS A 196 11.37 -5.87 -2.18
CA LYS A 196 12.43 -5.28 -3.04
C LYS A 196 11.98 -3.97 -3.69
N SER A 197 10.69 -3.87 -4.02
CA SER A 197 10.11 -2.69 -4.66
C SER A 197 9.85 -1.53 -3.69
N LEU A 198 9.91 -1.77 -2.36
CA LEU A 198 9.58 -0.76 -1.35
C LEU A 198 10.63 0.34 -1.16
N ALA A 199 11.82 0.23 -1.75
CA ALA A 199 12.90 1.19 -1.54
C ALA A 199 12.55 2.61 -2.02
N ASP A 200 11.80 2.70 -3.12
CA ASP A 200 11.33 3.96 -3.71
C ASP A 200 9.85 3.84 -4.07
N VAL A 201 8.98 4.06 -3.09
CA VAL A 201 7.52 4.02 -3.26
C VAL A 201 6.87 5.27 -2.70
N THR A 202 5.82 5.72 -3.38
CA THR A 202 4.93 6.74 -2.84
C THR A 202 4.04 6.16 -1.73
N GLY A 203 3.44 7.01 -0.92
CA GLY A 203 2.50 6.56 0.13
C GLY A 203 1.28 5.79 -0.42
N ALA A 204 0.84 6.12 -1.64
CA ALA A 204 -0.27 5.42 -2.29
C ALA A 204 0.14 4.01 -2.73
N GLU A 205 1.32 3.87 -3.33
CA GLU A 205 1.88 2.57 -3.75
C GLU A 205 2.15 1.67 -2.55
N PHE A 206 2.74 2.22 -1.48
CA PHE A 206 2.95 1.49 -0.23
C PHE A 206 1.64 0.96 0.34
N THR A 207 0.57 1.77 0.31
CA THR A 207 -0.77 1.33 0.75
C THR A 207 -1.29 0.17 -0.10
N ILE A 208 -1.18 0.26 -1.44
CA ILE A 208 -1.58 -0.82 -2.37
C ILE A 208 -0.84 -2.12 -2.03
N PHE A 209 0.48 -2.05 -1.85
CA PHE A 209 1.31 -3.21 -1.52
C PHE A 209 0.96 -3.80 -0.15
N MET A 210 0.79 -2.95 0.86
CA MET A 210 0.48 -3.41 2.21
C MET A 210 -0.91 -4.03 2.31
N ASP A 211 -1.91 -3.48 1.62
CA ASP A 211 -3.25 -4.05 1.58
C ASP A 211 -3.26 -5.41 0.89
N PHE A 212 -2.45 -5.58 -0.15
CA PHE A 212 -2.29 -6.88 -0.79
C PHE A 212 -1.58 -7.89 0.10
N ILE A 213 -0.44 -7.51 0.70
CA ILE A 213 0.32 -8.37 1.62
C ILE A 213 -0.60 -8.84 2.77
N LYS A 214 -1.38 -7.94 3.38
CA LYS A 214 -2.34 -8.29 4.44
C LYS A 214 -3.41 -9.29 3.98
N SER A 215 -3.71 -9.33 2.69
CA SER A 215 -4.70 -10.25 2.12
C SER A 215 -4.16 -11.66 1.87
N LEU A 216 -2.85 -11.88 2.00
CA LEU A 216 -2.21 -13.19 1.82
C LEU A 216 -2.44 -14.09 3.04
N SER A 217 -2.62 -15.39 2.82
CA SER A 217 -2.88 -16.35 3.89
C SER A 217 -1.73 -16.45 4.90
N ILE A 218 -0.48 -16.33 4.43
CA ILE A 218 0.73 -16.34 5.28
C ILE A 218 0.76 -15.18 6.29
N PHE A 219 -0.07 -14.16 6.10
CA PHE A 219 -0.21 -12.97 6.95
C PHE A 219 -1.60 -12.82 7.58
N GLY A 220 -2.51 -13.75 7.31
CA GLY A 220 -3.89 -13.75 7.83
C GLY A 220 -3.95 -13.85 9.36
N GLU A 221 -5.16 -13.81 9.93
CA GLU A 221 -5.37 -13.71 11.39
C GLU A 221 -4.61 -14.75 12.22
N LYS A 222 -4.50 -15.99 11.70
CA LYS A 222 -3.83 -17.12 12.37
C LYS A 222 -2.33 -17.22 12.05
N ALA A 223 -1.75 -16.22 11.38
CA ALA A 223 -0.34 -16.27 11.02
C ALA A 223 0.56 -16.33 12.28
N PRO A 224 1.68 -17.08 12.23
CA PRO A 224 2.65 -17.13 13.31
C PRO A 224 3.19 -15.74 13.68
N GLN A 225 3.62 -15.57 14.93
CA GLN A 225 4.15 -14.29 15.43
C GLN A 225 5.33 -13.77 14.59
N GLU A 226 6.16 -14.66 14.04
CA GLU A 226 7.25 -14.31 13.13
C GLU A 226 6.76 -13.58 11.87
N ARG A 227 5.59 -13.93 11.34
CA ARG A 227 4.99 -13.29 10.17
C ARG A 227 4.40 -11.94 10.51
N VAL A 228 3.78 -11.81 11.68
CA VAL A 228 3.31 -10.51 12.19
C VAL A 228 4.50 -9.57 12.42
N LYS A 229 5.61 -10.10 12.94
CA LYS A 229 6.86 -9.37 13.11
C LYS A 229 7.43 -8.92 11.76
N GLU A 230 7.47 -9.81 10.77
CA GLU A 230 7.91 -9.48 9.41
C GLU A 230 7.11 -8.30 8.81
N LEU A 231 5.78 -8.27 8.96
CA LEU A 231 4.94 -7.15 8.51
C LEU A 231 5.29 -5.84 9.23
N THR A 232 5.53 -5.94 10.53
CA THR A 232 5.88 -4.77 11.34
C THR A 232 7.24 -4.23 10.93
N GLU A 233 8.22 -5.09 10.68
CA GLU A 233 9.56 -4.71 10.19
C GLU A 233 9.50 -4.01 8.81
N ILE A 234 8.59 -4.43 7.92
CA ILE A 234 8.35 -3.74 6.65
C ILE A 234 7.86 -2.31 6.89
N ILE A 235 6.87 -2.14 7.79
CA ILE A 235 6.30 -0.82 8.09
C ILE A 235 7.31 0.08 8.81
N GLU A 236 8.10 -0.48 9.73
CA GLU A 236 9.19 0.21 10.41
C GLU A 236 10.28 0.67 9.43
N GLY A 237 10.63 -0.17 8.45
CA GLY A 237 11.55 0.19 7.38
C GLY A 237 11.04 1.37 6.57
N GLN A 238 9.76 1.36 6.19
CA GLN A 238 9.15 2.46 5.44
C GLN A 238 9.04 3.76 6.25
N ALA A 239 8.84 3.66 7.56
CA ALA A 239 8.77 4.81 8.45
C ALA A 239 10.14 5.48 8.69
N ASP A 240 11.24 4.83 8.28
CA ASP A 240 12.62 5.26 8.48
C ASP A 240 12.92 5.76 9.91
N LEU A 241 12.66 4.90 10.90
CA LEU A 241 12.82 5.21 12.33
C LEU A 241 14.27 5.43 12.79
N ASN A 242 15.23 5.48 11.86
CA ASN A 242 16.62 5.84 12.10
C ASN A 242 16.99 7.20 11.49
N ALA A 243 16.13 7.79 10.66
CA ALA A 243 16.35 9.08 10.04
C ALA A 243 16.47 10.21 11.07
N GLN A 244 17.30 11.20 10.73
CA GLN A 244 17.29 12.47 11.44
C GLN A 244 15.93 13.15 11.24
N PHE A 245 15.33 13.61 12.34
CA PHE A 245 14.06 14.30 12.30
C PHE A 245 14.23 15.80 11.98
N ASP A 246 13.46 16.30 11.01
CA ASP A 246 13.29 17.71 10.70
C ASP A 246 11.80 18.05 10.76
N VAL A 247 11.44 19.08 11.53
CA VAL A 247 10.05 19.56 11.66
C VAL A 247 9.52 20.15 10.34
N SER A 248 10.43 20.63 9.47
CA SER A 248 10.09 21.20 8.18
C SER A 248 9.75 20.14 7.13
N ASP A 249 10.15 18.88 7.37
CA ASP A 249 9.88 17.76 6.49
C ASP A 249 8.48 17.19 6.72
N ALA A 250 7.51 17.83 6.06
CA ALA A 250 6.11 17.44 6.12
C ALA A 250 5.87 16.01 5.59
N ASP A 251 6.67 15.56 4.62
CA ASP A 251 6.52 14.23 4.01
C ASP A 251 6.97 13.13 4.97
N HIS A 252 8.09 13.33 5.68
CA HIS A 252 8.52 12.43 6.73
C HIS A 252 7.53 12.37 7.89
N ILE A 253 7.02 13.52 8.36
CA ILE A 253 5.97 13.56 9.39
C ILE A 253 4.71 12.81 8.92
N HIS A 254 4.29 13.05 7.68
CA HIS A 254 3.12 12.37 7.11
C HIS A 254 3.34 10.85 7.10
N ARG A 255 4.47 10.41 6.54
CA ARG A 255 4.85 9.00 6.41
C ARG A 255 4.94 8.30 7.76
N LEU A 256 5.62 8.90 8.74
CA LEU A 256 5.75 8.35 10.10
C LEU A 256 4.39 8.08 10.73
N ILE A 257 3.48 9.05 10.68
CA ILE A 257 2.13 8.93 11.26
C ILE A 257 1.32 7.87 10.52
N SER A 258 1.37 7.86 9.18
CA SER A 258 0.65 6.88 8.37
C SER A 258 1.17 5.45 8.59
N CYS A 259 2.48 5.26 8.72
CA CYS A 259 3.08 3.97 9.07
C CYS A 259 2.71 3.54 10.49
N LEU A 260 2.72 4.44 11.48
CA LEU A 260 2.30 4.11 12.82
C LEU A 260 0.83 3.66 12.86
N TYR A 261 -0.06 4.38 12.19
CA TYR A 261 -1.47 3.99 12.05
C TYR A 261 -1.59 2.59 11.43
N MET A 262 -0.84 2.32 10.36
CA MET A 262 -0.83 1.01 9.70
C MET A 262 -0.29 -0.11 10.59
N ALA A 263 0.60 0.20 11.53
CA ALA A 263 1.21 -0.77 12.44
C ALA A 263 0.29 -1.17 13.60
N VAL A 264 -0.66 -0.32 14.01
CA VAL A 264 -1.55 -0.53 15.16
C VAL A 264 -2.21 -1.92 15.16
N PRO A 265 -2.83 -2.42 14.06
CA PRO A 265 -3.44 -3.74 14.04
C PRO A 265 -2.47 -4.89 14.33
N PHE A 266 -1.19 -4.73 14.03
CA PHE A 266 -0.18 -5.75 14.28
C PHE A 266 0.31 -5.74 15.73
N PHE A 267 0.28 -4.58 16.40
CA PHE A 267 0.52 -4.51 17.85
C PHE A 267 -0.56 -5.28 18.63
N MET A 268 -1.81 -5.19 18.17
CA MET A 268 -2.92 -6.00 18.74
C MET A 268 -2.67 -7.51 18.62
N ARG A 269 -1.91 -7.91 17.59
CA ARG A 269 -1.54 -9.30 17.31
C ARG A 269 -0.20 -9.70 17.96
N GLY A 270 0.33 -8.88 18.88
CA GLY A 270 1.53 -9.20 19.66
C GLY A 270 2.85 -8.76 19.03
N ALA A 271 2.83 -7.91 17.99
CA ALA A 271 4.05 -7.22 17.55
C ALA A 271 4.46 -6.13 18.55
N SER A 272 5.75 -5.83 18.61
CA SER A 272 6.25 -4.76 19.45
C SER A 272 6.07 -3.39 18.79
N ASN A 273 5.73 -2.37 19.58
CA ASN A 273 5.72 -0.96 19.18
C ASN A 273 6.97 -0.18 19.66
N SER A 274 7.97 -0.85 20.25
CA SER A 274 9.10 -0.19 20.92
C SER A 274 9.88 0.76 20.01
N LYS A 275 10.13 0.41 18.74
CA LYS A 275 10.91 1.27 17.83
C LYS A 275 10.19 2.59 17.54
N PHE A 276 8.90 2.50 17.23
CA PHE A 276 8.06 3.69 17.05
C PHE A 276 8.07 4.56 18.31
N LEU A 277 7.82 3.98 19.49
CA LEU A 277 7.77 4.75 20.73
C LEU A 277 9.12 5.38 21.08
N SER A 278 10.23 4.68 20.86
CA SER A 278 11.58 5.21 21.04
C SER A 278 11.82 6.43 20.15
N TYR A 279 11.47 6.33 18.86
CA TYR A 279 11.59 7.43 17.91
C TYR A 279 10.72 8.63 18.31
N LEU A 280 9.43 8.37 18.60
CA LEU A 280 8.50 9.40 19.04
C LEU A 280 9.01 10.12 20.29
N ASN A 281 9.46 9.38 21.29
CA ASN A 281 9.91 9.94 22.56
C ASN A 281 11.18 10.80 22.40
N LYS A 282 12.11 10.35 21.55
CA LYS A 282 13.40 11.02 21.37
C LYS A 282 13.32 12.23 20.44
N HIS A 283 12.50 12.15 19.39
CA HIS A 283 12.56 13.09 18.27
C HIS A 283 11.27 13.90 18.08
N ILE A 284 10.10 13.34 18.38
CA ILE A 284 8.81 13.97 18.04
C ILE A 284 8.18 14.69 19.23
N LEU A 285 7.98 13.99 20.35
CA LEU A 285 7.32 14.55 21.54
C LEU A 285 8.01 15.82 22.10
N PRO A 286 9.36 15.95 22.10
CA PRO A 286 10.02 17.17 22.57
C PRO A 286 9.69 18.42 21.75
N VAL A 287 9.35 18.25 20.47
CA VAL A 287 9.03 19.34 19.53
C VAL A 287 7.58 19.28 19.05
N PHE A 288 6.71 18.58 19.78
CA PHE A 288 5.31 18.32 19.40
C PHE A 288 4.55 19.58 18.96
N ASP A 289 4.82 20.72 19.61
CA ASP A 289 4.15 21.99 19.31
C ASP A 289 4.49 22.57 17.94
N GLN A 290 5.66 22.23 17.42
CA GLN A 290 6.16 22.72 16.14
C GLN A 290 5.63 21.88 14.97
N LEU A 291 5.01 20.72 15.24
CA LEU A 291 4.39 19.89 14.22
C LEU A 291 3.23 20.64 13.53
N PRO A 292 2.88 20.27 12.28
CA PRO A 292 1.68 20.75 11.62
C PRO A 292 0.42 20.46 12.44
N GLU A 293 -0.43 21.47 12.67
CA GLU A 293 -1.59 21.36 13.57
C GLU A 293 -2.57 20.27 13.15
N GLU A 294 -2.73 20.06 11.84
CA GLU A 294 -3.57 19.01 11.26
C GLU A 294 -3.07 17.59 11.51
N ARG A 295 -1.77 17.41 11.82
CA ARG A 295 -1.14 16.10 12.06
C ARG A 295 -1.02 15.74 13.54
N LYS A 296 -1.04 16.73 14.44
CA LYS A 296 -0.93 16.52 15.89
C LYS A 296 -2.00 15.58 16.42
N LEU A 297 -3.26 15.74 15.99
CA LEU A 297 -4.35 14.88 16.43
C LEU A 297 -4.16 13.43 15.96
N ASP A 298 -3.79 13.22 14.70
CA ASP A 298 -3.57 11.89 14.13
C ASP A 298 -2.47 11.14 14.90
N LEU A 299 -1.37 11.85 15.22
CA LEU A 299 -0.29 11.29 16.03
C LEU A 299 -0.78 10.88 17.43
N LEU A 300 -1.54 11.75 18.11
CA LEU A 300 -2.06 11.46 19.45
C LEU A 300 -3.05 10.29 19.44
N LYS A 301 -3.91 10.19 18.41
CA LYS A 301 -4.82 9.05 18.24
C LYS A 301 -4.05 7.74 18.07
N ASN A 302 -3.05 7.71 17.20
CA ASN A 302 -2.22 6.53 16.98
C ASN A 302 -1.45 6.12 18.25
N LEU A 303 -0.98 7.09 19.03
CA LEU A 303 -0.30 6.84 20.30
C LEU A 303 -1.27 6.30 21.36
N ALA A 304 -2.51 6.80 21.40
CA ALA A 304 -3.57 6.29 22.26
C ALA A 304 -3.92 4.84 21.90
N GLU A 305 -4.17 4.56 20.62
CA GLU A 305 -4.51 3.23 20.12
C GLU A 305 -3.39 2.20 20.31
N SER A 306 -2.12 2.62 20.24
CA SER A 306 -0.97 1.73 20.45
C SER A 306 -0.63 1.49 21.94
N SER A 307 -1.05 2.39 22.84
CA SER A 307 -0.70 2.34 24.27
C SER A 307 -1.08 1.05 25.04
N PRO A 308 -2.20 0.36 24.73
CA PRO A 308 -2.55 -0.91 25.39
C PRO A 308 -1.54 -2.02 25.09
N TYR A 309 -0.77 -1.90 24.00
CA TYR A 309 0.19 -2.91 23.53
C TYR A 309 1.64 -2.61 23.90
N THR A 310 1.90 -1.44 24.50
CA THR A 310 3.24 -1.03 24.94
C THR A 310 3.79 -1.91 26.06
N MET A 311 5.08 -2.26 26.00
CA MET A 311 5.74 -3.03 27.05
C MET A 311 6.03 -2.18 28.31
N PRO A 312 6.16 -2.78 29.51
CA PRO A 312 6.44 -2.03 30.74
C PRO A 312 7.73 -1.19 30.71
N GLN A 313 8.76 -1.65 29.99
CA GLN A 313 10.01 -0.91 29.85
C GLN A 313 9.81 0.36 29.01
N ASP A 314 9.19 0.24 27.84
CA ASP A 314 8.92 1.37 26.96
C ASP A 314 7.92 2.35 27.60
N SER A 315 6.96 1.84 28.37
CA SER A 315 6.03 2.66 29.15
C SER A 315 6.78 3.60 30.10
N ARG A 316 7.78 3.09 30.84
CA ARG A 316 8.61 3.92 31.74
C ARG A 316 9.36 5.02 30.99
N GLN A 317 9.82 4.75 29.77
CA GLN A 317 10.63 5.70 29.00
C GLN A 317 9.80 6.85 28.43
N ILE A 318 8.60 6.58 27.95
CA ILE A 318 7.76 7.59 27.28
C ILE A 318 6.86 8.36 28.25
N LEU A 319 6.52 7.79 29.41
CA LEU A 319 5.65 8.41 30.42
C LEU A 319 5.99 9.86 30.78
N PRO A 320 7.27 10.25 31.02
CA PRO A 320 7.62 11.63 31.33
C PRO A 320 7.14 12.62 30.26
N SER A 321 7.36 12.30 28.97
CA SER A 321 6.93 13.11 27.83
C SER A 321 5.41 13.21 27.74
N ILE A 322 4.69 12.11 28.01
CA ILE A 322 3.22 12.11 28.05
C ILE A 322 2.70 12.97 29.19
N VAL A 323 3.26 12.86 30.40
CA VAL A 323 2.85 13.67 31.55
C VAL A 323 3.13 15.16 31.30
N GLN A 324 4.25 15.50 30.67
CA GLN A 324 4.57 16.88 30.31
C GLN A 324 3.54 17.45 29.33
N LEU A 325 3.22 16.74 28.25
CA LEU A 325 2.20 17.17 27.29
C LEU A 325 0.81 17.24 27.94
N LEU A 326 0.46 16.27 28.78
CA LEU A 326 -0.79 16.27 29.51
C LEU A 326 -0.91 17.48 30.44
N LYS A 327 0.14 17.82 31.20
CA LYS A 327 0.19 19.04 32.02
C LYS A 327 0.12 20.32 31.17
N LYS A 328 0.59 20.29 29.93
CA LYS A 328 0.44 21.43 29.01
C LYS A 328 -1.02 21.63 28.59
N TYR A 329 -1.72 20.56 28.24
CA TYR A 329 -3.10 20.64 27.73
C TYR A 329 -4.19 20.57 28.81
N MET A 330 -3.86 20.17 30.04
CA MET A 330 -4.76 20.25 31.21
C MET A 330 -4.47 21.52 32.02
N PRO A 331 -5.26 22.60 31.91
CA PRO A 331 -4.99 23.85 32.62
C PRO A 331 -5.17 23.70 34.14
N ARG A 332 -4.41 24.48 34.93
CA ARG A 332 -4.57 24.55 36.41
C ARG A 332 -5.82 25.31 36.84
N ARG A 333 -6.26 26.31 36.06
CA ARG A 333 -7.43 27.17 36.31
C ARG A 333 -8.03 27.60 34.97
N LYS A 334 -9.29 28.07 34.99
CA LYS A 334 -9.98 28.64 33.82
C LYS A 334 -9.21 29.87 33.31
N THR A 335 -8.26 29.69 32.40
CA THR A 335 -7.47 30.77 31.78
C THR A 335 -8.21 31.49 30.66
N GLY A 336 -9.51 31.23 30.45
CA GLY A 336 -10.27 31.77 29.32
C GLY A 336 -9.94 31.10 27.98
N GLU A 337 -8.86 30.34 27.91
CA GLU A 337 -8.50 29.48 26.76
C GLU A 337 -9.40 28.23 26.72
N GLU A 338 -9.93 27.92 25.53
CA GLU A 338 -10.69 26.69 25.31
C GLU A 338 -9.77 25.47 25.33
N MET A 339 -10.02 24.56 26.28
CA MET A 339 -9.29 23.30 26.40
C MET A 339 -9.54 22.41 25.19
N ASN A 340 -8.48 21.83 24.63
CA ASN A 340 -8.59 20.89 23.53
C ASN A 340 -8.95 19.48 24.06
N PHE A 341 -10.25 19.19 24.16
CA PHE A 341 -10.77 17.93 24.71
C PHE A 341 -10.24 16.69 23.99
N THR A 342 -10.08 16.73 22.68
CA THR A 342 -9.58 15.57 21.92
C THR A 342 -8.12 15.26 22.20
N TYR A 343 -7.27 16.28 22.38
CA TYR A 343 -5.87 16.05 22.77
C TYR A 343 -5.79 15.47 24.19
N VAL A 344 -6.58 16.04 25.11
CA VAL A 344 -6.63 15.57 26.50
C VAL A 344 -7.17 14.14 26.58
N GLU A 345 -8.19 13.79 25.79
CA GLU A 345 -8.72 12.41 25.69
C GLU A 345 -7.63 11.42 25.27
N CYS A 346 -6.95 11.67 24.14
CA CYS A 346 -5.88 10.80 23.67
C CYS A 346 -4.75 10.69 24.70
N LEU A 347 -4.29 11.81 25.25
CA LEU A 347 -3.20 11.84 26.23
C LEU A 347 -3.58 11.16 27.55
N LEU A 348 -4.80 11.33 28.05
CA LEU A 348 -5.28 10.64 29.25
C LEU A 348 -5.41 9.14 29.02
N TYR A 349 -5.89 8.72 27.84
CA TYR A 349 -5.99 7.31 27.49
C TYR A 349 -4.60 6.67 27.39
N THR A 350 -3.66 7.31 26.70
CA THR A 350 -2.26 6.90 26.67
C THR A 350 -1.68 6.82 28.08
N PHE A 351 -1.82 7.89 28.87
CA PHE A 351 -1.33 7.96 30.24
C PHE A 351 -1.88 6.81 31.09
N HIS A 352 -3.18 6.52 31.01
CA HIS A 352 -3.84 5.46 31.77
C HIS A 352 -3.18 4.09 31.53
N HIS A 353 -3.03 3.69 30.27
CA HIS A 353 -2.46 2.38 29.91
C HIS A 353 -0.98 2.27 30.26
N LEU A 354 -0.20 3.31 30.02
CA LEU A 354 1.23 3.29 30.34
C LEU A 354 1.48 3.29 31.85
N SER A 355 0.69 4.07 32.59
CA SER A 355 0.83 4.19 34.04
C SER A 355 0.53 2.89 34.76
N HIS A 356 -0.50 2.15 34.28
CA HIS A 356 -0.83 0.84 34.81
C HIS A 356 0.35 -0.15 34.71
N LYS A 357 1.16 -0.04 33.66
CA LYS A 357 2.32 -0.93 33.41
C LYS A 357 3.60 -0.45 34.08
N ALA A 358 3.66 0.81 34.51
CA ALA A 358 4.83 1.44 35.09
C ALA A 358 4.45 2.27 36.33
N PRO A 359 3.89 1.64 37.38
CA PRO A 359 3.34 2.38 38.52
C PRO A 359 4.41 3.22 39.21
N ASN A 360 5.59 2.65 39.50
CA ASN A 360 6.67 3.38 40.21
C ASN A 360 7.12 4.65 39.46
N ALA A 361 7.25 4.58 38.13
CA ALA A 361 7.59 5.76 37.32
C ALA A 361 6.45 6.78 37.32
N THR A 362 5.20 6.33 37.40
CA THR A 362 4.06 7.23 37.45
C THR A 362 3.95 7.91 38.83
N ASN A 363 4.29 7.21 39.92
CA ASN A 363 4.35 7.79 41.26
C ASN A 363 5.36 8.94 41.33
N SER A 364 6.56 8.80 40.76
CA SER A 364 7.53 9.89 40.76
C SER A 364 7.11 11.09 39.90
N LEU A 365 6.27 10.88 38.88
CA LEU A 365 5.79 11.94 37.98
C LEU A 365 4.53 12.67 38.49
N CYS A 366 3.65 11.96 39.20
CA CYS A 366 2.32 12.44 39.58
C CYS A 366 2.04 12.37 41.09
N GLY A 367 2.95 11.83 41.90
CA GLY A 367 2.90 11.81 43.36
C GLY A 367 1.79 10.98 44.01
N TYR A 368 1.05 10.15 43.27
CA TYR A 368 0.03 9.29 43.88
C TYR A 368 0.66 8.14 44.68
N LYS A 369 0.07 7.77 45.81
CA LYS A 369 0.62 6.71 46.66
C LYS A 369 0.49 5.33 46.01
N ILE A 370 1.58 4.58 45.99
CA ILE A 370 1.61 3.15 45.65
C ILE A 370 1.67 2.37 46.96
N VAL A 371 0.79 1.39 47.12
CA VAL A 371 0.82 0.45 48.25
C VAL A 371 1.02 -0.95 47.66
N THR A 372 2.26 -1.32 47.36
CA THR A 372 2.61 -2.68 46.90
C THR A 372 3.07 -3.59 48.04
N GLY A 373 3.35 -3.03 49.22
CA GLY A 373 3.89 -3.76 50.37
C GLY A 373 5.39 -4.00 50.29
N GLN A 374 6.08 -3.43 49.29
CA GLN A 374 7.52 -3.56 49.12
C GLN A 374 8.28 -2.52 49.98
N PRO A 375 9.47 -2.84 50.51
CA PRO A 375 10.28 -1.90 51.30
C PRO A 375 10.61 -0.60 50.54
N SER A 376 10.71 -0.67 49.21
CA SER A 376 10.91 0.48 48.32
C SER A 376 9.73 1.45 48.26
N ASP A 377 8.50 1.03 48.60
CA ASP A 377 7.33 1.92 48.68
C ASP A 377 7.47 2.99 49.78
N ARG A 378 8.43 2.81 50.69
CA ARG A 378 8.64 3.64 51.88
C ARG A 378 9.89 4.52 51.80
N LEU A 379 10.61 4.51 50.67
CA LEU A 379 11.82 5.31 50.49
C LEU A 379 11.49 6.76 50.09
N GLY A 380 11.22 7.59 51.10
CA GLY A 380 11.84 8.91 51.28
C GLY A 380 11.53 10.11 50.36
N GLU A 381 10.91 9.96 49.19
CA GLU A 381 10.65 11.11 48.30
C GLU A 381 9.23 11.68 48.50
N ASP A 382 9.15 12.95 48.93
CA ASP A 382 7.89 13.68 49.06
C ASP A 382 7.45 14.24 47.70
N PHE A 383 6.50 13.56 47.06
CA PHE A 383 5.90 13.99 45.80
C PHE A 383 4.56 14.73 45.99
N SER A 384 4.26 15.22 47.20
CA SER A 384 2.97 15.86 47.52
C SER A 384 2.66 17.05 46.62
N GLU A 385 3.67 17.81 46.18
CA GLU A 385 3.48 18.92 45.24
C GLU A 385 3.03 18.45 43.86
N TYR A 386 3.64 17.38 43.33
CA TYR A 386 3.23 16.80 42.04
C TYR A 386 1.83 16.21 42.11
N TYR A 387 1.48 15.57 43.24
CA TYR A 387 0.13 15.08 43.49
C TYR A 387 -0.88 16.22 43.50
N LYS A 388 -0.61 17.27 44.27
CA LYS A 388 -1.47 18.46 44.34
C LYS A 388 -1.66 19.12 42.97
N ASP A 389 -0.57 19.33 42.22
CA ASP A 389 -0.60 19.89 40.86
C ASP A 389 -1.45 19.05 39.91
N PHE A 390 -1.23 17.74 39.90
CA PHE A 390 -1.92 16.84 38.99
C PHE A 390 -3.42 16.73 39.33
N THR A 391 -3.76 16.65 40.62
CA THR A 391 -5.15 16.64 41.08
C THR A 391 -5.88 17.95 40.77
N GLU A 392 -5.25 19.12 40.98
CA GLU A 392 -5.86 20.43 40.64
C GLU A 392 -6.20 20.53 39.14
N ARG A 393 -5.31 20.04 38.28
CA ARG A 393 -5.54 19.99 36.83
C ARG A 393 -6.66 19.03 36.45
N LEU A 394 -6.68 17.82 37.03
CA LEU A 394 -7.76 16.85 36.79
C LEU A 394 -9.14 17.39 37.21
N SER A 395 -9.23 18.03 38.39
CA SER A 395 -10.46 18.67 38.83
C SER A 395 -10.91 19.78 37.86
N SER A 396 -9.97 20.57 37.35
CA SER A 396 -10.25 21.60 36.33
C SER A 396 -10.78 20.99 35.02
N VAL A 397 -10.16 19.89 34.56
CA VAL A 397 -10.62 19.15 33.37
C VAL A 397 -12.02 18.60 33.58
N GLU A 398 -12.31 18.01 34.75
CA GLU A 398 -13.64 17.47 35.09
C GLU A 398 -14.72 18.57 35.06
N GLU A 399 -14.45 19.73 35.67
CA GLU A 399 -15.38 20.87 35.65
C GLU A 399 -15.66 21.36 34.23
N LEU A 400 -14.60 21.53 33.43
CA LEU A 400 -14.71 21.97 32.03
C LEU A 400 -15.47 20.96 31.18
N ALA A 401 -15.21 19.66 31.36
CA ALA A 401 -15.91 18.59 30.68
C ALA A 401 -17.40 18.58 31.05
N ARG A 402 -17.74 18.70 32.34
CA ARG A 402 -19.12 18.75 32.82
C ARG A 402 -19.88 19.96 32.26
N ALA A 403 -19.24 21.14 32.26
CA ALA A 403 -19.82 22.36 31.70
C ALA A 403 -20.06 22.23 30.19
N THR A 404 -19.10 21.67 29.46
CA THR A 404 -19.18 21.46 28.01
C THR A 404 -20.24 20.41 27.66
N MET A 405 -20.29 19.29 28.37
CA MET A 405 -21.31 18.25 28.20
C MET A 405 -22.72 18.81 28.41
N LYS A 406 -22.93 19.65 29.44
CA LYS A 406 -24.20 20.34 29.66
C LYS A 406 -24.57 21.26 28.47
N LYS A 407 -23.62 22.07 27.97
CA LYS A 407 -23.83 22.93 26.79
C LYS A 407 -24.17 22.12 25.54
N LEU A 408 -23.46 21.03 25.29
CA LEU A 408 -23.70 20.13 24.15
C LEU A 408 -25.10 19.48 24.24
N THR A 409 -25.49 19.04 25.44
CA THR A 409 -26.80 18.40 25.66
C THR A 409 -27.94 19.40 25.45
N GLN A 410 -27.78 20.62 25.96
CA GLN A 410 -28.75 21.70 25.75
C GLN A 410 -28.83 22.09 24.26
N GLY A 411 -27.69 22.30 23.60
CA GLY A 411 -27.64 22.65 22.17
C GLY A 411 -28.25 21.56 21.28
N LEU A 412 -28.05 20.28 21.62
CA LEU A 412 -28.68 19.17 20.91
C LEU A 412 -30.21 19.16 21.10
N ALA A 413 -30.69 19.44 22.31
CA ALA A 413 -32.12 19.54 22.59
C ALA A 413 -32.77 20.72 21.85
N GLU A 414 -32.10 21.88 21.81
CA GLU A 414 -32.52 23.06 21.05
C GLU A 414 -32.53 22.80 19.54
N HIS A 415 -31.49 22.16 19.00
CA HIS A 415 -31.44 21.72 17.61
C HIS A 415 -32.60 20.79 17.27
N ASN A 416 -32.90 19.80 18.11
CA ASN A 416 -33.98 18.85 17.86
C ASN A 416 -35.35 19.56 17.87
N LYS A 417 -35.56 20.53 18.77
CA LYS A 417 -36.76 21.38 18.76
C LYS A 417 -36.86 22.22 17.48
N ALA A 418 -35.75 22.83 17.05
CA ALA A 418 -35.71 23.62 15.81
C ALA A 418 -36.01 22.76 14.57
N MET A 419 -35.42 21.55 14.49
CA MET A 419 -35.69 20.59 13.42
C MET A 419 -37.16 20.16 13.36
N ALA A 420 -37.80 19.96 14.51
CA ALA A 420 -39.23 19.61 14.58
C ALA A 420 -40.15 20.78 14.22
N ALA A 421 -39.73 22.02 14.49
CA ALA A 421 -40.50 23.24 14.18
C ALA A 421 -40.35 23.70 12.72
N ALA A 422 -39.33 23.23 11.99
CA ALA A 422 -39.05 23.63 10.62
C ALA A 422 -40.08 23.06 9.63
N LYS A 423 -40.80 23.97 8.94
CA LYS A 423 -41.89 23.64 8.01
C LYS A 423 -41.46 23.51 6.54
N SER A 424 -40.25 23.93 6.19
CA SER A 424 -39.68 23.82 4.83
C SER A 424 -38.37 23.05 4.84
N ASP A 425 -38.05 22.42 3.71
CA ASP A 425 -36.80 21.66 3.56
C ASP A 425 -35.58 22.58 3.55
N GLU A 426 -35.72 23.81 3.08
CA GLU A 426 -34.68 24.85 3.16
C GLU A 426 -34.37 25.22 4.62
N ALA A 427 -35.38 25.38 5.48
CA ALA A 427 -35.19 25.64 6.90
C ALA A 427 -34.52 24.46 7.62
N LYS A 428 -34.91 23.22 7.29
CA LYS A 428 -34.26 22.00 7.81
C LYS A 428 -32.80 21.90 7.37
N ASN A 429 -32.49 22.25 6.13
CA ASN A 429 -31.12 22.24 5.62
C ASN A 429 -30.26 23.30 6.31
N ASN A 430 -30.78 24.50 6.54
CA ASN A 430 -30.06 25.54 7.30
C ASN A 430 -29.75 25.09 8.75
N ILE A 431 -30.71 24.44 9.43
CA ILE A 431 -30.51 23.92 10.79
C ILE A 431 -29.45 22.80 10.81
N LYS A 432 -29.44 21.90 9.83
CA LYS A 432 -28.40 20.86 9.68
C LYS A 432 -27.01 21.47 9.48
N THR A 433 -26.89 22.55 8.70
CA THR A 433 -25.62 23.27 8.50
C THR A 433 -25.12 23.91 9.79
N VAL A 434 -26.00 24.52 10.58
CA VAL A 434 -25.66 25.10 11.89
C VAL A 434 -25.15 24.03 12.87
N ARG A 435 -25.75 22.83 12.88
CA ARG A 435 -25.26 21.70 13.68
C ARG A 435 -23.84 21.27 13.29
N ALA A 436 -23.55 21.22 12.00
CA ALA A 436 -22.21 20.89 11.51
C ALA A 436 -21.16 21.91 11.96
N CYS A 437 -21.51 23.21 12.03
CA CYS A 437 -20.65 24.25 12.59
C CYS A 437 -20.48 24.10 14.11
N PHE A 438 -21.58 23.88 14.86
CA PHE A 438 -21.55 23.73 16.32
C PHE A 438 -20.68 22.56 16.79
N MET A 439 -20.76 21.41 16.10
CA MET A 439 -19.91 20.24 16.37
C MET A 439 -18.43 20.52 16.07
N LYS A 440 -18.12 21.28 15.01
CA LYS A 440 -16.75 21.68 14.68
C LYS A 440 -16.14 22.64 15.70
N SER A 441 -16.92 23.58 16.25
CA SER A 441 -16.46 24.52 17.28
C SER A 441 -16.18 23.88 18.64
N GLY A 442 -16.71 22.69 18.92
CA GLY A 442 -16.45 21.97 20.18
C GLY A 442 -15.12 21.19 20.23
N LYS A 443 -14.34 21.13 19.12
CA LYS A 443 -13.14 20.28 18.96
C LYS A 443 -13.33 18.83 19.49
N ILE A 444 -14.53 18.29 19.35
CA ILE A 444 -14.83 16.86 19.45
C ILE A 444 -15.16 16.44 18.03
N ARG A 445 -14.23 15.74 17.37
CA ARG A 445 -14.40 15.20 16.03
C ARG A 445 -14.52 13.70 16.08
#